data_AF-A0A963PQQ1-F1
#
_entry.id   AF-A0A963PQQ1-F1
#
_cell.length_a   1.000
_cell.length_b   1.000
_cell.length_c   1.000
_cell.angle_alpha   90.00
_cell.angle_beta   90.00
_cell.angle_gamma   90.00
#
_symmetry.space_group_name_H-M   'P 1'
#
loop_
_entity.id
_entity.type
_entity.pdbx_description
1 polymer ?
#
loop_
_entity_poly.entity_id
_entity_poly.type
_entity_poly.pdbx_seq_one_letter_code
_entity_poly.pdbx_strand_id
1 'polypeptide(L)'
;MAATKTRATQRSVGVVPAGTPAYWHDACEHLAKRDRVLKRLIPRFGDASLESRGDAFVTLARSIVGQQISVKAAQSVWNRFEALSRRLTPAAVLKLKVD
;
A
#
# COMPACT_ATOMS: atom_id res chain seq x y z
N MET A 1 -30.60 -2.70 42.52
CA MET A 1 -30.60 -4.01 41.84
C MET A 1 -30.91 -3.81 40.37
N ALA A 2 -30.21 -4.58 39.53
CA ALA A 2 -30.43 -4.77 38.08
C ALA A 2 -30.18 -3.57 37.16
N ALA A 3 -29.51 -3.69 36.02
CA ALA A 3 -28.65 -4.74 35.48
C ALA A 3 -27.85 -4.10 34.33
N THR A 4 -26.54 -4.30 34.33
CA THR A 4 -25.58 -3.92 33.32
C THR A 4 -25.92 -4.58 31.98
N LYS A 5 -26.18 -3.80 30.92
CA LYS A 5 -26.30 -4.35 29.55
C LYS A 5 -25.01 -4.05 28.79
N THR A 6 -24.05 -4.97 28.94
CA THR A 6 -22.84 -5.07 28.15
C THR A 6 -23.21 -5.20 26.67
N ARG A 7 -22.95 -4.16 25.88
CA ARG A 7 -23.15 -4.19 24.42
C ARG A 7 -21.92 -4.86 23.80
N ALA A 8 -22.04 -6.16 23.55
CA ALA A 8 -21.02 -6.92 22.82
C ALA A 8 -20.83 -6.29 21.43
N THR A 9 -19.64 -5.77 21.18
CA THR A 9 -19.21 -5.29 19.87
C THR A 9 -19.04 -6.49 18.96
N GLN A 10 -20.04 -6.77 18.15
CA GLN A 10 -20.04 -7.80 17.13
C GLN A 10 -18.96 -7.45 16.10
N ARG A 11 -17.80 -8.12 16.16
CA ARG A 11 -16.72 -7.98 15.18
C ARG A 11 -17.14 -8.70 13.91
N SER A 12 -17.50 -7.94 12.88
CA SER A 12 -17.63 -8.41 11.51
C SER A 12 -16.30 -9.00 11.06
N VAL A 13 -16.35 -10.22 10.49
CA VAL A 13 -15.23 -10.81 9.75
C VAL A 13 -14.96 -9.88 8.57
N GLY A 14 -13.79 -9.24 8.57
CA GLY A 14 -13.43 -8.20 7.60
C GLY A 14 -13.52 -8.71 6.17
N VAL A 15 -14.16 -7.93 5.31
CA VAL A 15 -14.26 -8.19 3.87
C VAL A 15 -12.88 -7.95 3.27
N VAL A 16 -12.31 -8.97 2.63
CA VAL A 16 -11.04 -8.83 1.91
C VAL A 16 -11.27 -7.93 0.68
N PRO A 17 -10.55 -6.80 0.53
CA PRO A 17 -10.74 -5.88 -0.60
C PRO A 17 -10.44 -6.53 -1.95
N ALA A 18 -11.19 -6.16 -2.99
CA ALA A 18 -10.90 -6.57 -4.37
C ALA A 18 -9.53 -6.03 -4.79
N GLY A 19 -8.62 -6.90 -5.26
CA GLY A 19 -7.23 -6.56 -5.58
C GLY A 19 -6.20 -7.14 -4.60
N THR A 20 -6.67 -7.77 -3.53
CA THR A 20 -5.81 -8.44 -2.54
C THR A 20 -5.12 -9.69 -3.13
N PRO A 21 -3.81 -9.90 -2.89
CA PRO A 21 -3.11 -11.09 -3.33
C PRO A 21 -3.71 -12.38 -2.75
N ALA A 22 -3.69 -13.47 -3.53
CA ALA A 22 -4.24 -14.76 -3.11
C ALA A 22 -3.63 -15.29 -1.79
N TYR A 23 -2.38 -14.94 -1.50
CA TYR A 23 -1.66 -15.35 -0.29
C TYR A 23 -1.94 -14.46 0.94
N TRP A 24 -2.72 -13.39 0.82
CA TRP A 24 -2.83 -12.36 1.85
C TRP A 24 -3.36 -12.90 3.18
N HIS A 25 -4.42 -13.71 3.11
CA HIS A 25 -5.03 -14.31 4.31
C HIS A 25 -4.03 -15.20 5.04
N ASP A 26 -3.37 -16.11 4.33
CA ASP A 26 -2.39 -17.04 4.88
C ASP A 26 -1.18 -16.29 5.47
N ALA A 27 -0.74 -15.21 4.81
CA ALA A 27 0.34 -14.36 5.31
C ALA A 27 -0.05 -13.65 6.63
N CYS A 28 -1.25 -13.08 6.71
CA CYS A 28 -1.77 -12.47 7.93
C CYS A 28 -1.88 -13.49 9.08
N GLU A 29 -2.37 -14.70 8.79
CA GLU A 29 -2.49 -15.76 9.78
C GLU A 29 -1.11 -16.23 10.27
N HIS A 30 -0.16 -16.42 9.35
CA HIS A 30 1.22 -16.79 9.67
C HIS A 30 1.87 -15.76 10.62
N LEU A 31 1.77 -14.47 10.29
CA LEU A 31 2.33 -13.38 11.11
C LEU A 31 1.66 -13.30 12.48
N ALA A 32 0.33 -13.44 12.56
CA ALA A 32 -0.39 -13.42 13.83
C ALA A 32 -0.06 -14.61 14.75
N LYS A 33 0.30 -15.77 14.18
CA LYS A 33 0.76 -16.94 14.95
C LYS A 33 2.17 -16.75 15.51
N ARG A 34 3.05 -16.04 14.80
CA ARG A 34 4.49 -15.93 15.12
C ARG A 34 4.86 -14.67 15.91
N ASP A 35 4.09 -13.59 15.80
CA ASP A 35 4.43 -12.28 16.39
C ASP A 35 3.26 -11.73 17.23
N ARG A 36 3.51 -11.46 18.53
CA ARG A 36 2.52 -10.96 19.49
C ARG A 36 2.09 -9.51 19.21
N VAL A 37 2.96 -8.70 18.64
CA VAL A 37 2.67 -7.32 18.23
C VAL A 37 1.79 -7.35 16.99
N LEU A 38 2.18 -8.10 15.96
CA LEU A 38 1.37 -8.24 14.74
C LEU A 38 0.01 -8.90 15.01
N LYS A 39 -0.07 -9.89 15.91
CA LYS A 39 -1.34 -10.47 16.38
C LYS A 39 -2.33 -9.44 16.92
N ARG A 40 -1.83 -8.34 17.52
CA ARG A 40 -2.66 -7.23 18.01
C ARG A 40 -2.96 -6.20 16.93
N LEU A 41 -2.02 -5.97 16.00
CA LEU A 41 -2.15 -4.95 14.95
C LEU A 41 -3.04 -5.41 13.80
N ILE A 42 -2.87 -6.62 13.28
CA ILE A 42 -3.58 -7.11 12.08
C ILE A 42 -5.10 -6.95 12.20
N PRO A 43 -5.77 -7.35 13.31
CA PRO A 43 -7.22 -7.18 13.44
C PRO A 43 -7.67 -5.71 13.57
N ARG A 44 -6.77 -4.76 13.87
CA ARG A 44 -7.08 -3.33 13.96
C ARG A 44 -7.03 -2.64 12.59
N PHE A 45 -6.35 -3.24 11.62
CA PHE A 45 -6.17 -2.74 10.27
C PHE A 45 -6.64 -3.76 9.22
N GLY A 46 -7.67 -4.56 9.54
CA GLY A 46 -8.10 -5.70 8.74
C GLY A 46 -8.60 -5.35 7.33
N ASP A 47 -8.91 -4.08 7.08
CA ASP A 47 -9.32 -3.58 5.77
C ASP A 47 -8.13 -3.22 4.86
N ALA A 48 -6.90 -3.25 5.38
CA ALA A 48 -5.70 -2.98 4.60
C ALA A 48 -5.23 -4.25 3.86
N SER A 49 -4.83 -4.09 2.60
CA SER A 49 -4.19 -5.14 1.80
C SER A 49 -3.00 -4.61 1.00
N LEU A 50 -2.11 -5.50 0.58
CA LEU A 50 -1.13 -5.15 -0.45
C LEU A 50 -1.83 -4.97 -1.78
N GLU A 51 -1.54 -3.88 -2.48
CA GLU A 51 -2.07 -3.61 -3.81
C GLU A 51 -0.93 -3.46 -4.81
N SER A 52 -1.10 -4.03 -6.00
CA SER A 52 -0.18 -3.80 -7.12
C SER A 52 -0.65 -2.60 -7.93
N ARG A 53 0.29 -1.71 -8.29
CA ARG A 53 0.01 -0.54 -9.16
C ARG A 53 -0.04 -0.87 -10.65
N GLY A 54 0.19 -2.12 -11.04
CA GLY A 54 0.03 -2.61 -12.43
C GLY A 54 1.11 -2.19 -13.44
N ASP A 55 1.89 -1.14 -13.19
CA ASP A 55 2.98 -0.69 -14.06
C ASP A 55 4.34 -0.81 -13.34
N ALA A 56 5.15 -1.79 -13.76
CA ALA A 56 6.45 -2.06 -13.16
C ALA A 56 7.46 -0.92 -13.40
N PHE A 57 7.43 -0.30 -14.58
CA PHE A 57 8.35 0.79 -14.91
C PHE A 57 8.05 2.02 -14.06
N VAL A 58 6.79 2.45 -14.02
CA VAL A 58 6.34 3.58 -13.20
C VAL A 58 6.60 3.31 -11.72
N THR A 59 6.36 2.08 -11.26
CA THR A 59 6.64 1.69 -9.86
C THR A 59 8.12 1.86 -9.51
N LEU A 60 9.01 1.34 -10.35
CA LEU A 60 10.46 1.48 -10.15
C LEU A 60 10.90 2.94 -10.23
N ALA A 61 10.47 3.67 -11.26
CA ALA A 61 10.81 5.07 -11.44
C ALA A 61 10.35 5.94 -10.25
N ARG A 62 9.12 5.74 -9.75
CA ARG A 62 8.61 6.41 -8.54
C ARG A 62 9.45 6.07 -7.31
N SER A 63 9.87 4.81 -7.17
CA SER A 63 10.73 4.38 -6.06
C SER A 63 12.06 5.10 -6.10
N ILE A 64 12.71 5.21 -7.27
CA ILE A 64 13.99 5.91 -7.46
C ILE A 64 13.84 7.41 -7.17
N VAL A 65 12.82 8.07 -7.75
CA VAL A 65 12.57 9.50 -7.57
C VAL A 65 12.37 9.88 -6.09
N GLY A 66 11.79 8.99 -5.29
CA GLY A 66 11.51 9.25 -3.87
C GLY A 66 12.64 8.95 -2.90
N GLN A 67 13.81 8.50 -3.37
CA GLN A 67 14.90 8.12 -2.47
C GLN A 67 15.45 9.32 -1.70
N GLN A 68 15.71 9.13 -0.41
CA GLN A 68 16.32 10.11 0.51
C GLN A 68 15.60 11.46 0.66
N ILE A 69 14.34 11.56 0.21
CA ILE A 69 13.53 12.79 0.32
C ILE A 69 12.16 12.50 0.93
N SER A 70 11.49 13.55 1.42
CA SER A 70 10.15 13.40 1.99
C SER A 70 9.13 12.97 0.94
N VAL A 71 8.02 12.36 1.37
CA VAL A 71 6.90 11.97 0.49
C VAL A 71 6.39 13.16 -0.33
N LYS A 72 6.30 14.34 0.29
CA LYS A 72 5.84 15.58 -0.37
C LYS A 72 6.84 16.06 -1.43
N ALA A 73 8.13 15.94 -1.15
CA ALA A 73 9.18 16.27 -2.12
C ALA A 73 9.16 15.28 -3.29
N ALA A 74 9.08 13.97 -3.01
CA ALA A 74 8.97 12.93 -4.03
C ALA A 74 7.78 13.14 -4.96
N GLN A 75 6.61 13.48 -4.41
CA GLN A 75 5.43 13.78 -5.22
C GLN A 75 5.64 15.03 -6.09
N SER A 76 6.27 16.08 -5.54
CA SER A 76 6.59 17.29 -6.31
C SER A 76 7.53 17.02 -7.48
N VAL A 77 8.59 16.22 -7.27
CA VAL A 77 9.52 15.83 -8.33
C VAL A 77 8.84 14.92 -9.35
N TRP A 78 8.04 13.95 -8.89
CA TRP A 78 7.30 13.05 -9.75
C TRP A 78 6.34 13.80 -10.69
N ASN A 79 5.56 14.76 -10.18
CA ASN A 79 4.62 15.54 -10.99
C ASN A 79 5.33 16.30 -12.12
N ARG A 80 6.55 16.78 -11.86
CA ARG A 80 7.37 17.44 -12.90
C ARG A 80 7.89 16.43 -13.91
N PHE A 81 8.36 15.28 -13.44
CA PHE A 81 8.90 14.22 -14.29
C PHE A 81 7.84 13.63 -15.22
N GLU A 82 6.64 13.32 -14.71
CA GLU A 82 5.57 12.76 -15.54
C GLU A 82 5.04 13.76 -16.58
N ALA A 83 5.12 15.07 -16.29
CA ALA A 83 4.74 16.11 -17.23
C ALA A 83 5.67 16.22 -18.45
N LEU A 84 6.86 15.62 -18.41
CA LEU A 84 7.82 15.62 -19.53
C LEU A 84 7.39 14.72 -20.70
N SER A 85 6.44 13.81 -20.48
CA SER A 85 5.95 12.89 -21.52
C SER A 85 4.45 12.63 -21.39
N ARG A 86 3.74 12.56 -22.53
CA ARG A 86 2.33 12.13 -22.56
C ARG A 86 2.13 10.71 -22.02
N ARG A 87 3.15 9.85 -22.12
CA ARG A 87 3.15 8.49 -21.56
C ARG A 87 4.53 8.15 -21.01
N LEU A 88 4.59 7.81 -19.73
CA LEU A 88 5.82 7.36 -19.08
C LEU A 88 6.14 5.91 -19.48
N THR A 89 6.89 5.77 -20.56
CA THR A 89 7.49 4.49 -21.00
C THR A 89 9.01 4.62 -20.97
N PRO A 90 9.76 3.51 -20.84
CA PRO A 90 11.22 3.55 -20.91
C PRO A 90 11.74 4.27 -22.17
N ALA A 91 11.14 3.97 -23.33
CA ALA A 91 11.51 4.57 -24.60
C ALA A 91 11.21 6.08 -24.69
N ALA A 92 10.17 6.56 -24.01
CA ALA A 92 9.87 7.99 -23.94
C ALA A 92 10.88 8.72 -23.05
N VAL A 93 11.27 8.12 -21.92
CA VAL A 93 12.26 8.69 -21.00
C VAL A 93 13.64 8.77 -21.65
N LEU A 94 14.04 7.77 -22.44
CA LEU A 94 15.31 7.79 -23.20
C LEU A 94 15.41 8.94 -24.21
N LYS A 95 14.29 9.51 -24.65
CA LYS A 95 14.26 10.65 -25.59
C LYS A 95 14.37 12.01 -24.90
N LEU A 96 14.28 12.04 -23.57
CA LEU A 96 14.44 13.27 -22.79
C LEU A 96 15.92 13.68 -22.80
N LYS A 97 16.18 14.98 -22.84
CA LYS A 97 17.53 15.52 -22.67
C LYS A 97 17.86 15.60 -21.19
N VAL A 98 19.09 15.24 -20.85
CA VAL A 98 19.69 15.50 -19.55
C VAL A 98 20.76 16.55 -19.81
N ASP A 99 20.54 17.74 -19.24
CA ASP A 99 21.54 18.82 -19.26
C ASP A 99 22.66 18.56 -18.25
#